data_AF-A0A2E1ZT12-F1
#
_entry.id   AF-A0A2E1ZT12-F1
#
_cell.length_a   1.000
_cell.length_b   1.000
_cell.length_c   1.000
_cell.angle_alpha   90.00
_cell.angle_beta   90.00
_cell.angle_gamma   90.00
#
_symmetry.space_group_name_H-M   'P 1'
#
loop_
_entity.id
_entity.type
_entity.pdbx_description
1 polymer ?
#
loop_
_entity_poly.entity_id
_entity_poly.type
_entity_poly.pdbx_seq_one_letter_code
_entity_poly.pdbx_strand_id
1 'polypeptide(L)'
;MAKNINDWVDSYAESHQNSTNKKIHWICVPVIMFTLIGLLSLVKFEIGNFKINLCYIFIVLAWLFYLRLSIKISVGMFGISSLFLLGI
;
A
#
# COMPACT_ATOMS: atom_id res chain seq x y z
N MET A 1 8.52 28.55 18.99
CA MET A 1 7.57 27.54 19.51
C MET A 1 7.72 26.29 18.64
N ALA A 2 7.90 25.12 19.24
CA ALA A 2 7.99 23.87 18.47
C ALA A 2 6.60 23.55 17.87
N LYS A 3 6.54 23.22 16.58
CA LYS A 3 5.31 22.73 15.92
C LYS A 3 4.88 21.41 16.57
N ASN A 4 3.61 21.30 16.95
CA ASN A 4 3.02 20.05 17.42
C ASN A 4 2.67 19.13 16.23
N ILE A 5 2.31 17.86 16.49
CA ILE A 5 2.04 16.88 15.42
C ILE A 5 0.91 17.31 14.46
N ASN A 6 -0.11 18.01 14.96
CA ASN A 6 -1.22 18.50 14.13
C ASN A 6 -0.74 19.61 13.19
N ASP A 7 0.11 20.52 13.66
CA ASP A 7 0.67 21.59 12.81
C ASP A 7 1.48 21.00 11.63
N TRP A 8 2.17 19.88 11.87
CA TRP A 8 2.88 19.14 10.81
C TRP A 8 1.93 18.45 9.84
N VAL A 9 0.86 17.82 10.35
CA VAL A 9 -0.17 17.17 9.53
C VAL A 9 -0.94 18.18 8.69
N ASP A 10 -1.28 19.34 9.23
CA ASP A 10 -2.00 20.40 8.53
C ASP A 10 -1.14 20.99 7.42
N SER A 11 0.14 21.28 7.71
CA SER A 11 1.11 21.75 6.69
C SER A 11 1.29 20.71 5.58
N TYR A 12 1.30 19.41 5.92
CA TYR A 12 1.35 18.33 4.94
C TYR A 12 0.06 18.27 4.09
N ALA A 13 -1.10 18.43 4.72
CA ALA A 13 -2.40 18.39 4.06
C ALA A 13 -2.58 19.54 3.05
N GLU A 14 -2.02 20.73 3.30
CA GLU A 14 -2.04 21.86 2.36
C GLU A 14 -1.41 21.49 1.01
N SER A 15 -0.25 20.81 1.02
CA SER A 15 0.42 20.34 -0.20
C SER A 15 -0.37 19.25 -0.95
N HIS A 16 -1.34 18.63 -0.30
CA HIS A 16 -2.23 17.61 -0.84
C HIS A 16 -3.60 18.16 -1.27
N GLN A 17 -3.77 19.48 -1.40
CA GLN A 17 -5.01 20.06 -1.94
C GLN A 17 -4.99 20.27 -3.46
N ASN A 18 -3.80 20.44 -4.06
CA ASN A 18 -3.66 20.70 -5.49
C ASN A 18 -4.24 19.56 -6.34
N SER A 19 -5.16 19.89 -7.25
CA SER A 19 -5.89 18.91 -8.06
C SER A 19 -4.99 18.15 -9.03
N THR A 20 -3.94 18.78 -9.57
CA THR A 20 -2.93 18.12 -10.42
C THR A 20 -2.11 17.12 -9.60
N ASN A 21 -1.67 17.50 -8.39
CA ASN A 21 -0.95 16.58 -7.50
C ASN A 21 -1.79 15.34 -7.16
N LYS A 22 -3.08 15.53 -6.84
CA LYS A 22 -4.01 14.41 -6.60
C LYS A 22 -4.12 13.48 -7.82
N LYS A 23 -4.21 14.03 -9.04
CA LYS A 23 -4.26 13.23 -10.28
C LYS A 23 -2.98 12.40 -10.48
N ILE A 24 -1.81 13.01 -10.26
CA ILE A 24 -0.53 12.30 -10.33
C ILE A 24 -0.49 11.17 -9.30
N HIS A 25 -0.90 11.45 -8.06
CA HIS A 25 -0.93 10.46 -6.99
C HIS A 25 -1.82 9.26 -7.32
N TRP A 26 -2.97 9.49 -7.96
CA TRP A 26 -3.87 8.42 -8.42
C TRP A 26 -3.26 7.46 -9.43
N ILE A 27 -2.20 7.84 -10.14
CA ILE A 27 -1.47 6.98 -11.08
C ILE A 27 -0.18 6.44 -10.44
N CYS A 28 0.62 7.32 -9.85
CA CYS A 28 1.93 6.96 -9.30
C CYS A 28 1.82 6.00 -8.13
N VAL A 29 0.81 6.13 -7.25
CA VAL A 29 0.69 5.24 -6.09
C VAL A 29 0.36 3.80 -6.51
N PRO A 30 -0.63 3.53 -7.39
CA PRO A 30 -0.83 2.19 -7.92
C PRO A 30 0.43 1.60 -8.58
N VAL A 31 1.17 2.39 -9.37
CA VAL A 31 2.39 1.92 -10.05
C VAL A 31 3.50 1.59 -9.05
N ILE A 32 3.71 2.43 -8.04
CA ILE A 32 4.69 2.17 -6.96
C ILE A 32 4.30 0.90 -6.20
N MET A 33 3.01 0.72 -5.89
CA MET A 33 2.51 -0.47 -5.20
C MET A 33 2.72 -1.74 -6.02
N PHE A 34 2.39 -1.72 -7.33
CA PHE A 34 2.66 -2.83 -8.24
C PHE A 34 4.15 -3.18 -8.28
N THR A 35 5.01 -2.16 -8.42
CA THR A 35 6.47 -2.33 -8.44
C THR A 35 6.98 -2.91 -7.13
N LEU A 36 6.48 -2.43 -5.99
CA LEU A 36 6.85 -2.93 -4.66
C LEU A 36 6.46 -4.39 -4.49
N ILE A 37 5.23 -4.78 -4.84
CA ILE A 37 4.77 -6.17 -4.78
C ILE A 37 5.62 -7.05 -5.69
N GLY A 38 5.94 -6.58 -6.90
CA GLY A 38 6.85 -7.27 -7.82
C GLY A 38 8.23 -7.48 -7.23
N LEU A 39 8.84 -6.46 -6.63
CA LEU A 39 10.16 -6.57 -5.98
C LEU A 39 10.12 -7.50 -4.76
N LEU A 40 9.11 -7.38 -3.91
CA LEU A 40 8.93 -8.27 -2.77
C LEU A 40 8.68 -9.71 -3.22
N SER A 41 8.11 -9.91 -4.41
CA SER A 41 7.89 -11.24 -4.99
C SER A 41 9.20 -11.97 -5.35
N LEU A 42 10.33 -11.27 -5.39
CA LEU A 42 11.63 -11.87 -5.66
C LEU A 42 12.23 -12.52 -4.41
N VAL A 43 11.81 -12.10 -3.22
CA VAL A 43 12.33 -12.59 -1.95
C VAL A 43 11.52 -13.82 -1.50
N LYS A 44 12.12 -14.99 -1.62
CA LYS A 44 11.49 -16.28 -1.33
C LYS A 44 12.11 -16.92 -0.09
N PHE A 45 11.25 -17.47 0.75
CA PHE A 45 11.61 -18.27 1.91
C PHE A 45 11.13 -19.70 1.70
N GLU A 46 11.95 -20.67 2.11
CA GLU A 46 11.55 -22.07 2.15
C GLU A 46 11.24 -22.44 3.60
N ILE A 47 9.98 -22.76 3.89
CA ILE A 47 9.51 -23.18 5.21
C ILE A 47 8.96 -24.60 5.04
N GLY A 48 9.78 -25.59 5.40
CA GLY A 48 9.50 -26.99 5.11
C GLY A 48 9.38 -27.22 3.61
N ASN A 49 8.24 -27.75 3.16
CA ASN A 49 7.96 -28.00 1.74
C ASN A 49 7.30 -26.81 1.03
N PHE A 50 7.07 -25.69 1.72
CA PHE A 50 6.39 -24.52 1.15
C PHE A 50 7.39 -23.43 0.76
N LYS A 51 7.24 -22.91 -0.46
CA LYS A 51 7.93 -21.71 -0.93
C LYS A 51 7.04 -20.51 -0.71
N ILE A 52 7.34 -19.71 0.30
CA ILE A 52 6.57 -18.53 0.66
C ILE A 52 7.29 -17.29 0.14
N ASN A 53 6.51 -16.40 -0.44
CA ASN A 53 7.01 -15.15 -0.99
C ASN A 53 6.81 -14.01 0.01
N LEU A 54 7.78 -13.12 0.14
CA LEU A 54 7.68 -11.97 1.05
C LEU A 54 6.49 -11.07 0.71
N CYS A 55 6.12 -10.98 -0.58
CA CYS A 55 4.94 -10.22 -1.00
C CYS A 55 3.65 -10.69 -0.34
N TYR A 56 3.46 -12.00 -0.14
CA TYR A 56 2.24 -12.53 0.50
C TYR A 56 2.16 -12.10 1.96
N ILE A 57 3.28 -12.18 2.68
CA ILE A 57 3.35 -11.75 4.09
C ILE A 57 3.00 -10.26 4.19
N PHE A 58 3.59 -9.44 3.31
CA PHE A 58 3.33 -8.00 3.26
C PHE A 58 1.85 -7.68 2.96
N ILE A 59 1.25 -8.34 1.96
CA ILE A 59 -0.16 -8.14 1.59
C ILE A 59 -1.09 -8.52 2.74
N VAL A 60 -0.84 -9.65 3.42
CA VAL A 60 -1.67 -10.08 4.57
C VAL A 60 -1.59 -9.05 5.70
N LEU A 61 -0.39 -8.59 6.07
CA LEU A 61 -0.22 -7.58 7.12
C LEU A 61 -0.90 -6.25 6.76
N ALA A 62 -0.74 -5.78 5.52
CA ALA A 62 -1.40 -4.59 5.03
C ALA A 62 -2.94 -4.74 5.03
N TRP A 63 -3.45 -5.90 4.59
CA TRP A 63 -4.88 -6.18 4.56
C TRP A 63 -5.49 -6.20 5.97
N LEU A 64 -4.81 -6.80 6.95
CA LEU A 64 -5.22 -6.77 8.36
C LEU A 64 -5.26 -5.33 8.92
N PHE A 65 -4.30 -4.49 8.56
CA PHE A 65 -4.33 -3.07 8.92
C PHE A 65 -5.56 -2.37 8.33
N TYR A 66 -5.86 -2.59 7.06
CA TYR A 66 -7.05 -2.00 6.42
C TYR A 66 -8.36 -2.57 6.97
N LEU A 67 -8.40 -3.85 7.36
CA LEU A 67 -9.57 -4.44 8.04
C LEU A 67 -9.89 -3.70 9.34
N ARG A 68 -8.86 -3.33 10.13
CA ARG A 68 -9.02 -2.54 11.35
C ARG A 68 -9.52 -1.11 11.06
N LEU A 69 -9.12 -0.54 9.92
CA LEU A 69 -9.48 0.84 9.55
C LEU A 69 -10.89 0.95 8.97
N SER A 70 -11.23 0.11 7.99
CA SER A 70 -12.54 0.12 7.32
C SER A 70 -12.72 -1.11 6.42
N ILE A 71 -13.83 -1.84 6.61
CA ILE A 71 -14.19 -3.00 5.79
C ILE A 71 -14.28 -2.64 4.30
N LYS A 72 -14.85 -1.47 3.97
CA LYS A 72 -15.00 -1.03 2.57
C LYS A 72 -13.65 -0.87 1.88
N ILE A 73 -12.70 -0.21 2.56
CA ILE A 73 -11.34 -0.01 2.04
C ILE A 73 -10.62 -1.35 1.96
N SER A 74 -10.76 -2.19 2.98
CA SER A 74 -10.14 -3.51 3.02
C SER A 74 -10.54 -4.40 1.83
N VAL A 75 -11.83 -4.45 1.48
CA VAL A 75 -12.31 -5.21 0.31
C VAL A 75 -11.71 -4.66 -0.98
N GLY A 76 -11.66 -3.33 -1.14
CA GLY A 76 -11.03 -2.69 -2.29
C GLY A 76 -9.54 -3.02 -2.41
N MET A 77 -8.79 -2.90 -1.30
CA MET A 77 -7.36 -3.19 -1.25
C MET A 77 -7.05 -4.67 -1.48
N PHE A 78 -7.91 -5.58 -1.02
CA PHE A 78 -7.79 -7.01 -1.30
C PHE A 78 -7.95 -7.31 -2.80
N GLY A 79 -8.95 -6.70 -3.45
CA GLY A 79 -9.16 -6.82 -4.88
C GLY A 79 -7.96 -6.32 -5.70
N ILE A 80 -7.48 -5.11 -5.39
CA ILE A 80 -6.31 -4.52 -6.07
C ILE A 80 -5.05 -5.38 -5.87
N SER A 81 -4.79 -5.82 -4.64
CA SER A 81 -3.61 -6.66 -4.36
C SER A 81 -3.67 -8.01 -5.08
N SER A 82 -4.87 -8.57 -5.23
CA SER A 82 -5.08 -9.80 -5.99
C SER A 82 -4.80 -9.61 -7.48
N LEU A 83 -5.22 -8.50 -8.07
CA LEU A 83 -4.90 -8.16 -9.47
C LEU A 83 -3.38 -8.07 -9.69
N PHE A 84 -2.68 -7.36 -8.80
CA PHE A 84 -1.23 -7.23 -8.88
C PHE A 84 -0.50 -8.57 -8.78
N LEU A 85 -0.99 -9.51 -7.95
CA LEU A 85 -0.44 -10.86 -7.87
C LEU A 85 -0.67 -11.67 -9.15
N LEU A 86 -1.73 -11.39 -9.91
CA LEU A 86 -2.02 -12.00 -11.20
C LEU A 86 -1.21 -11.37 -12.35
N GLY A 87 -0.45 -10.31 -12.07
CA GLY A 87 0.32 -9.58 -13.08
C GLY A 87 -0.52 -8.67 -13.97
N ILE A 88 -1.73 -8.31 -13.51
CA ILE A 88 -2.66 -7.36 -14.16
C ILE A 88 -2.61 -6.04 -13.36
#